data_AF-A0A252E5P1-F1
#
_entry.id   AF-A0A252E5P1-F1
#
_cell.length_a   1.000
_cell.length_b   1.000
_cell.length_c   1.000
_cell.angle_alpha   90.00
_cell.angle_beta   90.00
_cell.angle_gamma   90.00
#
_symmetry.space_group_name_H-M   'P 1'
#
loop_
_entity.id
_entity.type
_entity.pdbx_description
1 polymer ?
#
loop_
_entity_poly.entity_id
_entity_poly.type
_entity_poly.pdbx_seq_one_letter_code
_entity_poly.pdbx_strand_id
1 'polypeptide(L)'
;MATVKNSEPGTLSTIASAERSDDKVSEIGRNISDFLERLPQNIVSFYNEYRLPVVSFAVLVAAMTGLRILLAITDALNDIPLVAPFFELIGFGYVTWFVFRYFIKASTRQELAGEIDMVKKQIADDNAS
;
A
#
# COMPACT_ATOMS: atom_id res chain seq x y z
N MET A 1 -28.89 36.79 -58.13
CA MET A 1 -29.98 36.11 -57.38
C MET A 1 -29.75 34.61 -57.45
N ALA A 2 -29.95 33.94 -56.33
CA ALA A 2 -29.47 32.60 -56.03
C ALA A 2 -30.21 31.46 -56.76
N THR A 3 -29.53 30.33 -56.94
CA THR A 3 -30.20 29.03 -56.98
C THR A 3 -29.32 28.01 -56.25
N VAL A 4 -29.77 27.67 -55.05
CA VAL A 4 -29.28 26.56 -54.23
C VAL A 4 -29.79 25.27 -54.84
N LYS A 5 -28.91 24.35 -55.22
CA LYS A 5 -29.30 22.98 -55.60
C LYS A 5 -29.02 22.07 -54.42
N ASN A 6 -30.03 21.89 -53.57
CA ASN A 6 -30.05 20.88 -52.51
C ASN A 6 -31.05 19.79 -52.91
N SER A 7 -30.61 18.55 -53.07
CA SER A 7 -31.44 17.33 -53.02
C SER A 7 -30.54 16.09 -53.07
N GLU A 8 -29.90 15.75 -51.95
CA GLU A 8 -29.45 14.38 -51.72
C GLU A 8 -30.57 13.64 -50.98
N PRO A 9 -31.14 12.56 -51.55
CA PRO A 9 -32.16 11.78 -50.86
C PRO A 9 -31.49 10.92 -49.78
N GLY A 10 -31.85 11.21 -48.54
CA GLY A 10 -31.44 10.43 -47.37
C GLY A 10 -32.14 9.08 -47.28
N THR A 11 -31.68 8.31 -46.29
CA THR A 11 -32.45 7.30 -45.53
C THR A 11 -32.65 5.89 -46.09
N LEU A 12 -31.65 5.31 -46.79
CA LEU A 12 -31.60 3.84 -47.00
C LEU A 12 -30.55 3.11 -46.15
N SER A 13 -29.62 3.79 -45.47
CA SER A 13 -28.62 3.13 -44.61
C SER A 13 -29.12 2.78 -43.21
N THR A 14 -30.18 3.41 -42.70
CA THR A 14 -30.59 3.23 -41.29
C THR A 14 -31.32 1.91 -41.03
N ILE A 15 -32.16 1.45 -41.97
CA ILE A 15 -32.97 0.23 -41.74
C ILE A 15 -32.12 -1.04 -41.93
N ALA A 16 -31.23 -1.09 -42.93
CA ALA A 16 -30.27 -2.18 -43.09
C ALA A 16 -29.19 -2.22 -41.97
N SER A 17 -28.98 -1.10 -41.28
CA SER A 17 -28.06 -0.99 -40.14
C SER A 17 -28.70 -1.40 -38.81
N ALA A 18 -30.04 -1.39 -38.69
CA ALA A 18 -30.74 -1.87 -37.51
C ALA A 18 -30.71 -3.41 -37.45
N GLU A 19 -30.98 -4.08 -38.58
CA GLU A 19 -30.96 -5.57 -38.68
C GLU A 19 -29.55 -6.15 -38.46
N ARG A 20 -28.49 -5.51 -39.01
CA ARG A 20 -27.09 -5.89 -38.74
C ARG A 20 -26.58 -5.52 -37.34
N SER A 21 -27.19 -4.56 -36.67
CA SER A 21 -26.76 -4.18 -35.31
C SER A 21 -27.14 -5.25 -34.30
N ASP A 22 -28.30 -5.90 -34.46
CA ASP A 22 -28.71 -7.00 -33.61
C ASP A 22 -27.76 -8.21 -33.75
N ASP A 23 -27.32 -8.52 -34.97
CA ASP A 23 -26.31 -9.56 -35.23
C ASP A 23 -24.97 -9.23 -34.56
N LYS A 24 -24.52 -7.97 -34.67
CA LYS A 24 -23.25 -7.51 -34.10
C LYS A 24 -23.30 -7.44 -32.57
N VAL A 25 -24.43 -7.04 -31.99
CA VAL A 25 -24.65 -7.03 -30.53
C VAL A 25 -24.69 -8.46 -29.98
N SER A 26 -25.32 -9.39 -30.70
CA SER A 26 -25.31 -10.81 -30.36
C SER A 26 -23.90 -11.43 -30.46
N GLU A 27 -23.10 -11.02 -31.45
CA GLU A 27 -21.69 -11.43 -31.57
C GLU A 27 -20.80 -10.84 -30.46
N ILE A 28 -20.96 -9.56 -30.11
CA ILE A 28 -20.27 -8.92 -28.99
C ILE A 28 -20.66 -9.57 -27.67
N GLY A 29 -21.95 -9.89 -27.48
CA GLY A 29 -22.45 -10.58 -26.29
C GLY A 29 -21.84 -11.96 -26.11
N ARG A 30 -21.72 -12.74 -27.19
CA ARG A 30 -21.06 -14.06 -27.19
C ARG A 30 -19.56 -13.96 -26.92
N ASN A 31 -18.87 -13.00 -27.54
CA ASN A 31 -17.44 -12.80 -27.29
C ASN A 31 -17.15 -12.35 -25.84
N ILE A 32 -18.04 -11.53 -25.25
CA ILE A 32 -17.94 -11.13 -23.85
C ILE A 32 -18.27 -12.32 -22.93
N SER A 33 -19.29 -13.14 -23.23
CA SER A 33 -19.58 -14.33 -22.41
C SER A 33 -18.40 -15.29 -22.39
N ASP A 34 -17.80 -15.57 -23.55
CA ASP A 34 -16.63 -16.47 -23.65
C ASP A 34 -15.41 -15.93 -22.90
N PHE A 35 -15.23 -14.61 -22.85
CA PHE A 35 -14.18 -13.97 -22.06
C PHE A 35 -14.50 -13.98 -20.56
N LEU A 36 -15.75 -13.71 -20.17
CA LEU A 36 -16.21 -13.73 -18.77
C LEU A 36 -16.18 -15.13 -18.17
N GLU A 37 -16.48 -16.17 -18.96
CA GLU A 37 -16.35 -17.58 -18.54
C GLU A 37 -14.90 -17.94 -18.22
N ARG A 38 -13.94 -17.31 -18.91
CA ARG A 38 -12.50 -17.52 -18.71
C ARG A 38 -11.88 -16.56 -17.70
N LEU A 39 -12.57 -15.47 -17.32
CA LEU A 39 -12.10 -14.52 -16.31
C LEU A 39 -11.68 -15.17 -14.99
N PRO A 40 -12.50 -16.02 -14.35
CA PRO A 40 -12.12 -16.59 -13.07
C PRO A 40 -10.81 -17.39 -13.18
N GLN A 41 -10.63 -18.16 -14.26
CA GLN A 41 -9.43 -18.97 -14.45
C GLN A 41 -8.19 -18.13 -14.77
N ASN A 42 -8.35 -17.11 -15.62
CA ASN A 42 -7.28 -16.17 -15.94
C ASN A 42 -6.85 -15.38 -14.70
N ILE A 43 -7.77 -14.74 -13.97
CA ILE A 43 -7.47 -13.93 -12.78
C ILE A 43 -6.78 -14.76 -11.69
N VAL A 44 -7.22 -16.00 -11.48
CA VAL A 44 -6.59 -16.92 -10.52
C VAL A 44 -5.17 -17.30 -10.96
N SER A 45 -4.95 -17.59 -12.24
CA SER A 45 -3.61 -17.90 -12.77
C SER A 45 -2.66 -16.71 -12.70
N PHE A 46 -3.13 -15.50 -13.02
CA PHE A 46 -2.34 -14.27 -12.91
C PHE A 46 -1.95 -13.98 -11.47
N TYR A 47 -2.90 -14.12 -10.53
CA TYR A 47 -2.58 -13.91 -9.13
C TYR A 47 -1.58 -14.95 -8.61
N ASN A 48 -1.64 -16.20 -9.06
CA ASN A 48 -0.70 -17.25 -8.66
C ASN A 48 0.69 -17.11 -9.30
N GLU A 49 0.77 -16.75 -10.58
CA GLU A 49 2.02 -16.62 -11.34
C GLU A 49 2.77 -15.32 -11.00
N TYR A 50 2.04 -14.22 -10.76
CA TYR A 50 2.62 -12.89 -10.52
C TYR A 50 2.59 -12.47 -9.04
N ARG A 51 2.57 -13.41 -8.09
CA ARG A 51 2.57 -13.07 -6.64
C ARG A 51 3.73 -12.17 -6.26
N LEU A 52 4.94 -12.48 -6.71
CA LEU A 52 6.16 -11.77 -6.30
C LEU A 52 6.19 -10.32 -6.82
N PRO A 53 5.95 -10.04 -8.12
CA PRO A 53 5.94 -8.67 -8.64
C PRO A 53 4.74 -7.85 -8.13
N VAL A 54 3.56 -8.46 -8.02
CA VAL A 54 2.35 -7.76 -7.53
C VAL A 54 2.53 -7.33 -6.08
N VAL A 55 3.08 -8.20 -5.23
CA VAL A 55 3.36 -7.84 -3.83
C VAL A 55 4.42 -6.76 -3.76
N SER A 56 5.51 -6.85 -4.55
CA SER A 56 6.53 -5.79 -4.57
C SER A 56 5.96 -4.45 -5.02
N PHE A 57 5.11 -4.44 -6.04
CA PHE A 57 4.45 -3.22 -6.50
C PHE A 57 3.47 -2.67 -5.46
N ALA A 58 2.67 -3.54 -4.83
CA ALA A 58 1.77 -3.16 -3.75
C ALA A 58 2.53 -2.57 -2.56
N VAL A 59 3.66 -3.17 -2.17
CA VAL A 59 4.54 -2.65 -1.12
C VAL A 59 5.12 -1.29 -1.52
N LEU A 60 5.54 -1.11 -2.77
CA LEU A 60 6.09 0.16 -3.25
C LEU A 60 5.04 1.27 -3.23
N VAL A 61 3.82 0.97 -3.69
CA VAL A 61 2.67 1.89 -3.62
C VAL A 61 2.32 2.20 -2.17
N ALA A 62 2.24 1.17 -1.31
CA ALA A 62 1.96 1.35 0.12
C ALA A 62 3.05 2.17 0.82
N ALA A 63 4.31 1.98 0.46
CA ALA A 63 5.43 2.77 0.97
C ALA A 63 5.34 4.24 0.52
N MET A 64 5.00 4.50 -0.75
CA MET A 64 4.76 5.86 -1.22
C MET A 64 3.60 6.53 -0.49
N THR A 65 2.48 5.82 -0.32
CA THR A 65 1.32 6.33 0.43
C THR A 65 1.68 6.55 1.90
N GLY A 66 2.39 5.62 2.52
CA GLY A 66 2.88 5.76 3.90
C GLY A 66 3.79 6.96 4.08
N LEU A 67 4.69 7.20 3.12
CA LEU A 67 5.56 8.38 3.13
C LEU A 67 4.75 9.68 3.02
N ARG A 68 3.73 9.72 2.15
CA ARG A 68 2.80 10.87 2.06
C ARG A 68 2.08 11.15 3.36
N ILE A 69 1.61 10.10 4.04
CA ILE A 69 0.95 10.22 5.35
C ILE A 69 1.94 10.74 6.39
N LEU A 70 3.17 10.21 6.42
CA LEU A 70 4.21 10.65 7.35
C LEU A 70 4.57 12.14 7.15
N LEU A 71 4.69 12.58 5.90
CA LEU A 71 4.90 13.99 5.57
C LEU A 71 3.71 14.84 6.01
N ALA A 72 2.48 14.40 5.73
CA ALA A 72 1.27 15.12 6.13
C ALA A 72 1.13 15.25 7.66
N ILE A 73 1.52 14.21 8.41
CA ILE A 73 1.60 14.26 9.87
C ILE A 73 2.66 15.29 10.27
N THR A 74 3.85 15.26 9.67
CA THR A 74 4.93 16.22 10.00
C THR A 74 4.51 17.66 9.74
N ASP A 75 3.84 17.93 8.62
CA ASP A 75 3.27 19.24 8.31
C ASP A 75 2.22 19.65 9.35
N ALA A 76 1.29 18.75 9.69
CA ALA A 76 0.27 19.00 10.71
C ALA A 76 0.86 19.22 12.11
N LEU A 77 1.96 18.53 12.47
CA LEU A 77 2.66 18.76 13.74
C LEU A 77 3.42 20.09 13.72
N ASN A 78 3.97 20.50 12.57
CA ASN A 78 4.64 21.80 12.41
C ASN A 78 3.65 22.97 12.53
N ASP A 79 2.40 22.78 12.13
CA ASP A 79 1.31 23.75 12.32
C ASP A 79 0.88 23.89 13.80
N ILE A 80 1.27 22.94 14.67
CA ILE A 80 0.96 22.97 16.10
C ILE A 80 2.26 23.30 16.89
N PRO A 81 2.45 24.57 17.31
CA PRO A 81 3.70 25.01 17.93
C PRO A 81 4.03 24.35 19.28
N LEU A 82 3.10 23.59 19.86
CA LEU A 82 3.26 22.89 21.14
C LEU A 82 3.67 21.42 21.00
N VAL A 83 3.62 20.83 19.80
CA VAL A 83 3.89 19.40 19.62
C VAL A 83 5.36 19.06 19.84
N ALA A 84 6.27 19.80 19.19
CA ALA A 84 7.70 19.62 19.36
C ALA A 84 8.14 19.73 20.83
N PRO A 85 7.82 20.81 21.57
CA PRO A 85 8.20 20.90 22.98
C PRO A 85 7.47 19.87 23.88
N PHE A 86 6.29 19.39 23.51
CA PHE A 86 5.59 18.33 24.26
C PHE A 86 6.27 16.96 24.12
N PHE A 87 6.65 16.57 22.90
CA PHE A 87 7.42 15.35 22.67
C PHE A 87 8.82 15.42 23.29
N GLU A 88 9.45 16.60 23.25
CA GLU A 88 10.72 16.83 23.93
C GLU A 88 10.59 16.66 25.44
N LEU A 89 9.54 17.21 26.07
CA LEU A 89 9.28 17.04 27.50
C LEU A 89 9.03 15.57 27.88
N ILE A 90 8.23 14.85 27.08
CA ILE A 90 7.99 13.41 27.29
C ILE A 90 9.29 12.62 27.14
N GLY A 91 10.05 12.88 26.08
CA GLY A 91 11.33 12.23 25.83
C GLY A 91 12.32 12.49 26.95
N PHE A 92 12.46 13.74 27.38
CA PHE A 92 13.34 14.12 28.48
C PHE A 92 12.90 13.48 29.80
N GLY A 93 11.59 13.43 30.07
CA GLY A 93 11.04 12.73 31.23
C GLY A 93 11.36 11.23 31.21
N TYR A 94 11.16 10.58 30.06
CA TYR A 94 11.45 9.14 29.91
C TYR A 94 12.94 8.83 30.01
N VAL A 95 13.80 9.62 29.34
CA VAL A 95 15.26 9.48 29.42
C VAL A 95 15.73 9.72 30.85
N THR A 96 15.23 10.76 31.52
CA THR A 96 15.58 11.06 32.92
C THR A 96 15.16 9.92 33.84
N TRP A 97 13.93 9.41 33.70
CA TRP A 97 13.44 8.26 34.47
C TRP A 97 14.25 6.99 34.20
N PHE A 98 14.55 6.71 32.94
CA PHE A 98 15.34 5.56 32.50
C PHE A 98 16.76 5.61 33.06
N VAL A 99 17.46 6.72 32.87
CA VAL A 99 18.83 6.92 33.41
C VAL A 99 18.80 6.82 34.93
N PHE A 100 17.86 7.45 35.61
CA PHE A 100 17.77 7.36 37.07
C PHE A 100 17.50 5.93 37.54
N ARG A 101 16.57 5.23 36.89
CA ARG A 101 16.15 3.86 37.25
C ARG A 101 17.24 2.82 36.99
N TYR A 102 17.91 2.87 35.85
CA TYR A 102 18.86 1.83 35.43
C TYR A 102 20.31 2.18 35.73
N PHE A 103 20.68 3.47 35.66
CA PHE A 103 22.06 3.89 35.90
C PHE A 103 22.26 4.38 37.33
N ILE A 104 21.37 5.14 37.96
CA ILE A 104 21.70 5.72 39.28
C ILE A 104 21.33 4.77 40.42
N LYS A 105 20.24 4.02 40.29
CA LYS A 105 19.79 3.10 41.33
C LYS A 105 20.71 1.87 41.42
N ALA A 106 21.56 1.84 42.44
CA ALA A 106 22.57 0.80 42.66
C ALA A 106 21.99 -0.63 42.71
N SER A 107 20.75 -0.79 43.18
CA SER A 107 20.08 -2.09 43.19
C SER A 107 19.81 -2.63 41.79
N THR A 108 19.50 -1.76 40.81
CA THR A 108 19.32 -2.16 39.41
C THR A 108 20.65 -2.48 38.73
N ARG A 109 21.75 -1.83 39.14
CA ARG A 109 23.10 -2.15 38.64
C ARG A 109 23.54 -3.56 39.02
N GLN A 110 23.25 -3.99 40.25
CA GLN A 110 23.59 -5.34 40.72
C GLN A 110 22.79 -6.42 40.00
N GLU A 111 21.50 -6.15 39.76
CA GLU A 111 20.62 -7.06 39.01
C GLU A 111 21.09 -7.19 37.55
N LEU A 112 21.37 -6.07 36.88
CA LEU A 112 21.83 -6.06 35.48
C LEU A 112 23.25 -6.64 35.34
N ALA A 113 24.16 -6.36 36.27
CA ALA A 113 25.50 -6.94 36.27
C ALA A 113 25.46 -8.46 36.48
N GLY A 114 24.59 -8.94 37.38
CA GLY A 114 24.39 -10.37 37.60
C GLY A 114 23.83 -11.08 36.38
N GLU A 115 22.88 -10.46 35.67
CA GLU A 115 22.29 -11.02 34.46
C GLU A 115 23.28 -11.04 33.28
N ILE A 116 24.09 -9.99 33.13
CA ILE A 116 25.18 -9.93 32.14
C ILE A 116 26.24 -10.99 32.42
N ASP A 117 26.66 -11.17 33.69
CA ASP A 117 27.63 -12.21 34.06
C ASP A 117 27.08 -13.61 33.81
N MET A 118 25.78 -13.83 34.05
CA MET A 118 25.12 -15.11 33.79
C MET A 118 25.07 -15.43 32.29
N VAL A 119 24.68 -14.46 31.46
CA VAL A 119 24.66 -14.62 29.98
C VAL A 119 26.07 -14.85 29.44
N LYS A 120 27.06 -14.10 29.94
CA LYS A 120 28.46 -14.23 29.52
C LYS A 120 29.03 -15.61 29.88
N LYS A 121 28.67 -16.12 31.06
CA LYS A 121 29.04 -17.48 31.48
C LYS A 121 28.37 -18.54 30.63
N GLN A 122 27.10 -18.38 30.30
CA GLN A 122 26.36 -19.31 29.45
C GLN A 122 26.97 -19.39 28.05
N ILE A 123 27.32 -18.26 27.43
CA ILE A 123 27.99 -18.24 26.12
C ILE A 123 29.41 -18.85 26.20
N ALA A 124 30.17 -18.55 27.26
CA ALA A 124 31.53 -19.09 27.41
C ALA A 124 31.54 -20.61 27.63
N ASP A 125 30.53 -21.17 28.29
CA ASP A 125 30.36 -22.61 28.52
C ASP A 125 29.87 -23.34 27.26
N ASP A 126 28.96 -22.71 26.49
CA ASP A 126 28.41 -23.24 25.22
C ASP A 126 29.47 -23.33 24.10
N ASN A 127 30.52 -22.50 24.15
CA ASN A 127 31.64 -22.54 23.21
C ASN A 127 32.77 -23.50 23.65
N ALA A 128 32.67 -24.12 24.82
CA ALA A 128 33.69 -25.00 25.40
C ALA A 128 33.32 -26.49 25.35
N SER A 129 32.19 -26.86 24.71
CA SER A 129 31.72 -28.24 24.53
C SER A 129 31.91 -28.77 23.11
#